data_AF-A0A7C9EEV3-F1
#
_entry.id   AF-A0A7C9EEV3-F1
#
_cell.length_a   1.000
_cell.length_b   1.000
_cell.length_c   1.000
_cell.angle_alpha   90.00
_cell.angle_beta   90.00
_cell.angle_gamma   90.00
#
_symmetry.space_group_name_H-M   'P 1'
#
loop_
_entity.id
_entity.type
_entity.pdbx_description
1 polymer ?
#
loop_
_entity_poly.entity_id
_entity_poly.type
_entity_poly.pdbx_seq_one_letter_code
_entity_poly.pdbx_strand_id
1 'polypeptide(L)'
;IVLVDPTFNEEAIMKGRMTVTLNTNGDVCSIQKAGGVGVLQSVVTRCLRIASVKAADITSKIKNAVESYDTERQLRKIKRHPFVSLDGSRTDSGICKDKGQPPFKKREAEHQLEK
;
A
#
# COMPACT_ATOMS: atom_id res chain seq x y z
N ILE A 1 -22.65 16.69 -7.52
CA ILE A 1 -21.63 16.45 -6.48
C ILE A 1 -20.77 15.28 -6.92
N VAL A 2 -19.47 15.29 -6.61
CA VAL A 2 -18.55 14.18 -6.92
C VAL A 2 -18.05 13.62 -5.58
N LEU A 3 -18.10 12.30 -5.45
CA LEU A 3 -17.59 11.57 -4.31
C LEU A 3 -16.46 10.65 -4.79
N VAL A 4 -15.42 10.49 -3.97
CA VAL A 4 -14.29 9.58 -4.23
C VAL A 4 -14.40 8.44 -3.23
N ASP A 5 -14.17 7.21 -3.68
CA ASP A 5 -14.31 5.97 -2.89
C ASP A 5 -15.67 5.85 -2.19
N PRO A 6 -16.77 5.75 -2.96
CA PRO A 6 -18.10 5.54 -2.38
C PRO A 6 -18.17 4.22 -1.62
N THR A 7 -18.88 4.28 -0.49
CA THR A 7 -19.32 3.10 0.24
C THR A 7 -20.51 2.44 -0.45
N PHE A 8 -20.86 1.22 -0.05
CA PHE A 8 -21.97 0.47 -0.65
C PHE A 8 -23.30 1.25 -0.70
N ASN A 9 -23.64 1.95 0.38
CA ASN A 9 -24.88 2.73 0.45
C ASN A 9 -24.86 3.95 -0.48
N GLU A 10 -23.70 4.58 -0.66
CA GLU A 10 -23.52 5.71 -1.57
C GLU A 10 -23.56 5.27 -3.03
N GLU A 11 -23.02 4.08 -3.33
CA GLU A 11 -23.08 3.50 -4.67
C GLU A 11 -24.52 3.14 -5.07
N ALA A 12 -25.33 2.64 -4.12
CA ALA A 12 -26.73 2.28 -4.37
C ALA A 12 -27.61 3.45 -4.84
N ILE A 13 -27.28 4.69 -4.45
CA ILE A 13 -28.02 5.90 -4.81
C ILE A 13 -27.36 6.74 -5.92
N MET A 14 -26.17 6.35 -6.37
CA MET A 14 -25.39 7.10 -7.35
C MET A 14 -25.98 6.95 -8.76
N LYS A 15 -26.09 8.07 -9.49
CA LYS A 15 -26.66 8.09 -10.85
C LYS A 15 -25.70 7.64 -11.96
N GLY A 16 -24.40 7.60 -11.68
CA GLY A 16 -23.38 7.20 -12.64
C GLY A 16 -21.98 7.30 -12.04
N ARG A 17 -21.03 6.53 -12.60
CA ARG A 17 -19.67 6.44 -12.10
C ARG A 17 -18.63 6.73 -13.18
N MET A 18 -17.48 7.20 -12.76
CA MET A 18 -16.33 7.42 -13.62
C MET A 18 -15.10 6.79 -12.97
N THR A 19 -14.44 5.91 -13.71
CA THR A 19 -13.21 5.23 -13.32
C THR A 19 -12.06 5.81 -14.12
N VAL A 20 -10.96 6.12 -13.43
CA VAL A 20 -9.72 6.59 -14.03
C VAL A 20 -8.62 5.67 -13.53
N THR A 21 -7.76 5.22 -14.44
CA THR A 21 -6.56 4.47 -14.10
C THR A 21 -5.32 5.28 -14.45
N LEU A 22 -4.38 5.33 -13.50
CA LEU A 22 -3.15 6.08 -13.63
C LEU A 22 -1.94 5.20 -13.32
N ASN A 23 -0.82 5.49 -13.96
CA ASN A 23 0.48 4.89 -13.66
C ASN A 23 1.13 5.59 -12.44
N THR A 24 2.20 4.99 -11.92
CA THR A 24 3.11 5.53 -10.90
C THR A 24 3.75 6.86 -11.29
N ASN A 25 3.90 7.12 -12.59
CA ASN A 25 4.38 8.39 -13.13
C ASN A 25 3.28 9.48 -13.20
N GLY A 26 2.02 9.12 -12.96
CA GLY A 26 0.87 10.03 -13.08
C GLY A 26 0.23 10.07 -14.47
N ASP A 27 0.69 9.25 -15.41
CA ASP A 27 0.12 9.14 -16.75
C ASP A 27 -1.21 8.38 -16.76
N VAL A 28 -2.15 8.82 -17.60
CA VAL A 28 -3.47 8.18 -17.74
C VAL A 28 -3.37 6.93 -18.61
N CYS A 29 -3.81 5.80 -18.09
CA CYS A 29 -3.88 4.54 -18.84
C CYS A 29 -5.26 4.35 -19.48
N SER A 30 -6.32 4.58 -18.72
CA SER A 30 -7.69 4.47 -19.20
C SER A 30 -8.65 5.36 -18.41
N ILE A 31 -9.70 5.81 -19.11
CA ILE A 31 -10.82 6.53 -18.51
C ILE A 31 -12.09 5.82 -18.96
N GLN A 32 -12.89 5.40 -18.01
CA GLN A 32 -14.17 4.77 -18.28
C GLN A 32 -15.28 5.50 -17.55
N LYS A 33 -16.25 5.99 -18.32
CA LYS A 33 -17.48 6.57 -17.79
C LYS A 33 -18.61 5.56 -18.01
N ALA A 34 -19.12 4.99 -16.94
CA ALA A 34 -20.24 4.06 -16.99
C ALA A 34 -21.52 4.81 -16.55
N GLY A 35 -22.50 4.87 -17.46
CA GLY A 35 -23.80 5.51 -17.22
C GLY A 35 -24.09 6.73 -18.12
N GLY A 36 -25.36 7.13 -18.17
CA GLY A 36 -25.88 8.19 -19.06
C GLY A 36 -25.78 9.63 -18.54
N VAL A 37 -25.25 9.85 -17.33
CA VAL A 37 -25.15 11.19 -16.72
C VAL A 37 -24.08 12.02 -17.42
N GLY A 38 -24.39 13.25 -17.84
CA GLY A 38 -23.40 14.18 -18.40
C GLY A 38 -22.39 14.67 -17.35
N VAL A 39 -21.10 14.70 -17.70
CA VAL A 39 -20.04 15.22 -16.83
C VAL A 39 -19.30 16.33 -17.58
N LEU A 40 -19.14 17.48 -16.94
CA LEU A 40 -18.41 18.61 -17.49
C LEU A 40 -16.91 18.28 -17.58
N GLN A 41 -16.25 18.74 -18.64
CA GLN A 41 -14.80 18.54 -18.82
C GLN A 41 -13.99 19.05 -17.62
N SER A 42 -14.37 20.19 -17.05
CA SER A 42 -13.72 20.77 -15.87
C SER A 42 -13.73 19.83 -14.65
N VAL A 43 -14.80 19.05 -14.50
CA VAL A 43 -14.92 18.05 -13.43
C VAL A 43 -14.03 16.85 -13.74
N VAL A 44 -13.97 16.40 -15.00
CA VAL A 44 -13.07 15.30 -15.42
C VAL A 44 -11.62 15.66 -15.09
N THR A 45 -11.15 16.84 -15.53
CA THR A 45 -9.78 17.30 -15.26
C THR A 45 -9.49 17.43 -13.75
N ARG A 46 -10.48 17.87 -12.96
CA ARG A 46 -10.34 17.91 -11.49
C ARG A 46 -10.18 16.51 -10.91
N CYS A 47 -10.99 15.55 -11.33
CA CYS A 47 -10.89 14.17 -10.85
C CYS A 47 -9.55 13.53 -11.22
N LEU A 48 -8.99 13.80 -12.41
CA LEU A 48 -7.68 13.32 -12.82
C LEU A 48 -6.56 13.79 -11.86
N ARG A 49 -6.59 15.06 -11.45
CA ARG A 49 -5.61 15.62 -10.49
C ARG A 49 -5.74 15.03 -9.10
N ILE A 50 -6.96 14.73 -8.65
CA ILE A 50 -7.18 14.07 -7.36
C ILE A 50 -6.69 12.62 -7.44
N ALA A 51 -6.99 11.93 -8.54
CA ALA A 51 -6.59 10.55 -8.76
C ALA A 51 -5.06 10.39 -8.79
N SER A 52 -4.31 11.36 -9.34
CA SER A 52 -2.83 11.26 -9.39
C SER A 52 -2.20 11.26 -8.01
N VAL A 53 -2.66 12.13 -7.11
CA VAL A 53 -2.21 12.17 -5.72
C VAL A 53 -2.57 10.86 -5.01
N LYS A 54 -3.81 10.39 -5.18
CA LYS A 54 -4.27 9.14 -4.55
C LYS A 54 -3.52 7.90 -5.06
N ALA A 55 -3.23 7.83 -6.36
CA ALA A 55 -2.46 6.74 -6.94
C ALA A 55 -1.03 6.70 -6.40
N ALA A 56 -0.38 7.85 -6.20
CA ALA A 56 0.94 7.93 -5.58
C ALA A 56 0.92 7.45 -4.12
N ASP A 57 -0.09 7.87 -3.35
CA ASP A 57 -0.27 7.45 -1.95
C ASP A 57 -0.49 5.92 -1.85
N ILE A 58 -1.31 5.34 -2.71
CA ILE A 58 -1.58 3.90 -2.72
C ILE A 58 -0.32 3.13 -3.14
N THR A 59 0.39 3.62 -4.16
CA THR A 59 1.63 2.99 -4.65
C THR A 59 2.70 2.96 -3.56
N SER A 60 2.85 4.04 -2.79
CA SER A 60 3.82 4.07 -1.69
C SER A 60 3.48 3.08 -0.57
N LYS A 61 2.20 2.95 -0.21
CA LYS A 61 1.72 1.93 0.74
C LYS A 61 2.03 0.51 0.26
N ILE A 62 1.81 0.23 -1.03
CA ILE A 62 2.12 -1.08 -1.63
C ILE A 62 3.62 -1.36 -1.56
N LYS A 63 4.47 -0.40 -1.94
CA LYS A 63 5.94 -0.55 -1.89
C LYS A 63 6.42 -0.85 -0.47
N ASN A 64 5.95 -0.08 0.51
CA ASN A 64 6.31 -0.28 1.92
C ASN A 64 5.89 -1.67 2.43
N ALA A 65 4.70 -2.13 2.07
CA ALA A 65 4.22 -3.46 2.45
C ALA A 65 5.06 -4.57 1.80
N VAL A 66 5.41 -4.43 0.52
CA VAL A 66 6.27 -5.39 -0.21
C VAL A 66 7.67 -5.45 0.41
N GLU A 67 8.28 -4.29 0.71
CA GLU A 67 9.61 -4.22 1.33
C GLU A 67 9.63 -4.90 2.71
N SER A 68 8.59 -4.66 3.55
CA SER A 68 8.47 -5.35 4.84
C SER A 68 8.38 -6.87 4.69
N TYR A 69 7.62 -7.36 3.71
CA TYR A 69 7.50 -8.79 3.44
C TYR A 69 8.82 -9.41 2.96
N ASP A 70 9.54 -8.74 2.06
CA ASP A 70 10.80 -9.25 1.52
C ASP A 70 11.91 -9.26 2.57
N THR A 71 11.99 -8.25 3.43
CA THR A 71 12.96 -8.21 4.54
C THR A 71 12.74 -9.37 5.51
N GLU A 72 11.50 -9.63 5.92
CA GLU A 72 11.17 -10.80 6.75
C GLU A 72 11.54 -12.12 6.07
N ARG A 73 11.25 -12.23 4.76
CA ARG A 73 11.58 -13.43 3.99
C ARG A 73 13.09 -13.65 3.90
N GLN A 74 13.87 -12.59 3.71
CA GLN A 74 15.33 -12.66 3.66
C GLN A 74 15.91 -13.09 5.01
N LEU A 75 15.39 -12.59 6.13
CA LEU A 75 15.82 -13.00 7.47
C LEU A 75 15.53 -14.48 7.74
N ARG A 76 14.38 -15.00 7.29
CA ARG A 76 14.03 -16.43 7.45
C ARG A 76 14.97 -17.38 6.69
N LYS A 77 15.58 -16.94 5.58
CA LYS A 77 16.57 -17.73 4.83
C LYS A 77 17.86 -17.98 5.63
N ILE A 78 18.10 -17.24 6.71
CA ILE A 78 19.32 -17.34 7.54
C ILE A 78 19.13 -18.32 8.72
N LYS A 79 17.95 -18.94 8.89
CA LYS A 79 17.74 -20.00 9.90
C LYS A 79 18.37 -21.31 9.41
N ARG A 80 19.71 -21.37 9.50
CA ARG A 80 20.48 -22.60 9.41
C ARG A 80 19.91 -23.61 10.40
N HIS A 81 19.77 -24.86 9.96
CA HIS A 81 19.38 -25.97 10.81
C HIS A 81 20.09 -25.86 12.16
N PRO A 82 19.41 -26.08 13.30
CA PRO A 82 20.14 -26.34 14.52
C PRO A 82 21.01 -27.56 14.20
N PHE A 83 22.33 -27.39 14.28
CA PHE A 83 23.23 -28.52 14.34
C PHE A 83 22.82 -29.29 15.60
N VAL A 84 22.00 -30.33 15.41
CA VAL A 84 21.66 -31.27 16.47
C VAL A 84 22.94 -32.04 16.74
N SER A 85 23.69 -31.60 17.75
CA SER A 85 24.64 -32.47 18.41
C SER A 85 23.81 -33.59 19.03
N LEU A 86 23.87 -34.77 18.43
CA LEU A 86 23.30 -35.98 19.00
C LEU A 86 24.04 -36.28 20.30
N ASP A 87 23.47 -35.87 21.43
CA ASP A 87 23.64 -36.57 22.69
C ASP A 87 22.27 -36.71 23.33
N GLY A 88 21.86 -37.96 23.49
CA GLY A 88 20.50 -38.34 23.84
C GLY A 88 20.10 -37.86 25.23
N SER A 89 18.95 -37.18 25.31
CA SER A 89 17.88 -37.48 26.27
C SER A 89 16.70 -36.54 26.03
N ARG A 90 15.50 -37.13 25.98
CA ARG A 90 14.22 -36.43 25.83
C ARG A 90 13.97 -35.53 27.04
N THR A 91 13.66 -34.25 26.82
CA THR A 91 12.72 -33.50 27.67
C THR A 91 11.92 -32.49 26.84
N ASP A 92 10.63 -32.47 27.14
CA ASP A 92 9.60 -31.56 26.62
C ASP A 92 9.71 -30.17 27.29
N SER A 93 9.01 -29.20 26.68
CA SER A 93 8.64 -27.87 27.18
C SER A 93 9.63 -26.71 26.95
N GLY A 94 9.09 -25.60 26.42
CA GLY A 94 9.78 -24.29 26.49
C GLY A 94 9.41 -23.31 25.39
N ILE A 95 8.30 -22.61 25.56
CA ILE A 95 7.96 -21.36 24.85
C ILE A 95 9.14 -20.38 25.00
N CYS A 96 9.73 -19.92 23.89
CA CYS A 96 10.58 -18.73 23.92
C CYS A 96 9.83 -17.55 23.28
N LYS A 97 9.37 -16.64 24.14
CA LYS A 97 8.91 -15.32 23.73
C LYS A 97 10.13 -14.53 23.28
N ASP A 98 10.29 -14.29 22.00
CA ASP A 98 11.24 -13.28 21.55
C ASP A 98 10.55 -11.90 21.58
N LYS A 99 10.75 -11.20 22.70
CA LYS A 99 10.53 -9.76 22.79
C LYS A 99 11.71 -9.08 22.10
N GLY A 100 11.67 -9.02 20.78
CA GLY A 100 12.62 -8.28 19.95
C GLY A 100 12.07 -6.91 19.56
N GLN A 101 12.51 -5.88 20.28
CA GLN A 101 12.33 -4.46 19.94
C GLN A 101 12.82 -4.17 18.51
N PRO A 102 12.09 -3.39 17.67
CA PRO A 102 12.66 -2.98 16.38
C PRO A 102 13.71 -1.86 16.59
N PRO A 103 14.95 -2.01 16.09
CA PRO A 103 15.86 -0.88 15.95
C PRO A 103 15.77 -0.38 14.50
N PHE A 104 15.21 0.81 14.30
CA PHE A 104 15.94 1.96 13.75
C PHE A 104 14.97 3.12 13.50
N LYS A 105 15.06 4.13 14.39
CA LYS A 105 14.69 5.50 14.04
C LYS A 105 15.63 5.94 12.90
N LYS A 106 15.09 6.23 11.72
CA LYS A 106 15.64 7.30 10.90
C LYS A 106 14.78 8.53 11.13
N ARG A 107 15.28 9.41 12.00
CA ARG A 107 14.91 10.84 12.01
C ARG A 107 16.02 11.56 11.27
N GLU A 108 15.78 11.96 10.03
CA GLU A 108 16.40 13.10 9.34
C GLU A 108 15.48 13.36 8.13
N ALA A 109 15.03 14.56 7.76
CA ALA A 109 14.91 15.87 8.39
C ALA A 109 13.90 16.62 7.49
N GLU A 110 13.03 17.44 8.06
CA GLU A 110 12.34 18.46 7.28
C GLU A 110 13.36 19.49 6.78
N HIS A 111 13.02 20.12 5.65
CA HIS A 111 13.38 21.48 5.21
C HIS A 111 14.35 21.63 4.02
N GLN A 112 13.78 22.25 2.97
CA GLN A 112 14.38 23.02 1.85
C GLN A 112 14.98 22.27 0.66
N LEU A 113 14.31 22.41 -0.49
CA LEU A 113 14.73 23.45 -1.42
C LEU A 113 13.58 23.82 -2.38
N GLU A 114 13.07 25.04 -2.18
CA GLU A 114 12.52 25.91 -3.21
C GLU A 114 13.57 26.13 -4.32
N LYS A 115 13.21 25.80 -5.56
CA LYS A 115 13.52 26.54 -6.80
C LYS A 115 12.76 25.95 -7.97
#